data_AF-A0A2X2SZK5-F1
#
_entry.id   AF-A0A2X2SZK5-F1
#
_cell.length_a   1.000
_cell.length_b   1.000
_cell.length_c   1.000
_cell.angle_alpha   90.00
_cell.angle_beta   90.00
_cell.angle_gamma   90.00
#
_symmetry.space_group_name_H-M   'P 1'
#
loop_
_entity.id
_entity.type
_entity.pdbx_description
1 polymer ?
#
loop_
_entity_poly.entity_id
_entity_poly.type
_entity_poly.pdbx_seq_one_letter_code
_entity_poly.pdbx_strand_id
1 'polypeptide(L)'
;MVLKTGADGAWYKTADGEKGAVAAVKVDNVVDTVGAGDGFAVGVISALLEGKSLHQAVCRGNKIGSLAIQVIGDSEGLPTRSALGE
;
A
#
# COMPACT_ATOMS: atom_id res chain seq x y z
N MET A 1 -3.41 13.60 3.50
CA MET A 1 -4.61 12.75 3.32
C MET A 1 -4.32 11.70 2.28
N VAL A 2 -4.67 10.45 2.54
CA VAL A 2 -4.56 9.33 1.59
C VAL A 2 -5.93 8.62 1.54
N LEU A 3 -6.39 8.30 0.34
CA LEU A 3 -7.67 7.64 0.07
C LEU A 3 -7.40 6.41 -0.80
N LYS A 4 -7.58 5.21 -0.24
CA LYS A 4 -7.50 3.97 -1.04
C LYS A 4 -8.83 3.71 -1.74
N THR A 5 -8.78 3.29 -2.98
CA THR A 5 -9.96 3.00 -3.83
C THR A 5 -9.95 1.57 -4.34
N GLY A 6 -9.27 0.65 -3.64
CA GLY A 6 -9.25 -0.77 -3.98
C GLY A 6 -8.58 -1.01 -5.33
N ALA A 7 -9.31 -1.63 -6.26
CA ALA A 7 -8.82 -1.95 -7.60
C ALA A 7 -8.50 -0.70 -8.46
N ASP A 8 -9.00 0.48 -8.07
CA ASP A 8 -8.68 1.75 -8.74
C ASP A 8 -7.39 2.41 -8.21
N GLY A 9 -6.76 1.81 -7.18
CA GLY A 9 -5.51 2.28 -6.60
C GLY A 9 -5.71 3.17 -5.39
N ALA A 10 -5.07 4.33 -5.39
CA ALA A 10 -5.15 5.28 -4.29
C ALA A 10 -4.89 6.73 -4.72
N TRP A 11 -5.51 7.66 -4.01
CA TRP A 11 -5.32 9.10 -4.15
C TRP A 11 -4.61 9.67 -2.93
N TYR A 12 -3.85 10.74 -3.13
CA TYR A 12 -3.25 11.48 -2.03
C TYR A 12 -3.33 12.98 -2.23
N LYS A 13 -3.30 13.69 -1.11
CA LYS A 13 -3.22 15.15 -1.04
C LYS A 13 -2.40 15.56 0.19
N THR A 14 -1.41 16.42 0.00
CA THR A 14 -0.61 17.03 1.06
C THR A 14 -1.26 18.35 1.53
N ALA A 15 -0.76 18.90 2.64
CA ALA A 15 -1.30 20.16 3.20
C ALA A 15 -0.93 21.39 2.35
N ASP A 16 0.22 21.37 1.71
CA ASP A 16 0.75 22.38 0.78
C ASP A 16 0.14 22.31 -0.64
N GLY A 17 -0.75 21.34 -0.88
CA GLY A 17 -1.60 21.29 -2.07
C GLY A 17 -1.14 20.34 -3.17
N GLU A 18 0.00 19.65 -3.00
CA GLU A 18 0.36 18.54 -3.87
C GLU A 18 -0.70 17.45 -3.79
N LYS A 19 -1.03 16.87 -4.94
CA LYS A 19 -2.01 15.79 -5.04
C LYS A 19 -1.68 14.89 -6.22
N GLY A 20 -2.12 13.65 -6.12
CA GLY A 20 -1.91 12.68 -7.20
C GLY A 20 -2.74 11.42 -6.99
N ALA A 21 -2.64 10.55 -7.99
CA ALA A 21 -3.16 9.20 -7.95
C ALA A 21 -2.02 8.21 -8.19
N VAL A 22 -2.14 7.04 -7.58
CA VAL A 22 -1.27 5.90 -7.77
C VAL A 22 -2.14 4.74 -8.21
N ALA A 23 -1.82 4.13 -9.35
CA ALA A 23 -2.53 2.98 -9.88
C ALA A 23 -2.48 1.80 -8.88
N ALA A 24 -3.52 0.96 -8.91
CA ALA A 24 -3.50 -0.29 -8.15
C ALA A 24 -2.37 -1.19 -8.63
N VAL A 25 -1.84 -2.00 -7.71
CA VAL A 25 -1.00 -3.14 -8.09
C VAL A 25 -1.95 -4.28 -8.50
N LYS A 26 -1.84 -4.70 -9.75
CA LYS A 26 -2.66 -5.80 -10.28
C LYS A 26 -2.24 -7.10 -9.59
N VAL A 27 -3.23 -7.82 -9.08
CA VAL A 27 -3.05 -9.14 -8.46
C VAL A 27 -3.86 -10.14 -9.29
N ASP A 28 -3.20 -11.13 -9.88
CA ASP A 28 -3.87 -12.12 -10.73
C ASP A 28 -4.58 -13.21 -9.92
N ASN A 29 -4.16 -13.44 -8.66
CA ASN A 29 -4.77 -14.42 -7.76
C ASN A 29 -5.10 -13.79 -6.40
N VAL A 30 -6.37 -13.47 -6.17
CA VAL A 30 -6.86 -12.95 -4.89
C VAL A 30 -7.35 -14.13 -4.05
N VAL A 31 -6.79 -14.28 -2.85
CA VAL A 31 -7.08 -15.41 -1.94
C VAL A 31 -8.02 -14.98 -0.81
N ASP A 32 -7.67 -13.90 -0.11
CA ASP A 32 -8.46 -13.28 0.96
C ASP A 32 -8.31 -11.77 0.83
N THR A 33 -9.31 -10.97 1.17
CA THR A 33 -9.20 -9.50 1.13
C THR A 33 -8.97 -8.88 2.51
N VAL A 34 -9.05 -9.69 3.56
CA VAL A 34 -8.67 -9.30 4.92
C VAL A 34 -7.20 -8.87 4.95
N GLY A 35 -6.87 -7.88 5.78
CA GLY A 35 -5.51 -7.35 5.89
C GLY A 35 -5.07 -6.40 4.75
N ALA A 36 -5.82 -6.27 3.65
CA ALA A 36 -5.47 -5.34 2.56
C ALA A 36 -5.36 -3.88 3.02
N GLY A 37 -6.28 -3.46 3.89
CA GLY A 37 -6.31 -2.12 4.46
C GLY A 37 -5.15 -1.89 5.43
N ASP A 38 -4.89 -2.84 6.31
CA ASP A 38 -3.83 -2.75 7.31
C ASP A 38 -2.46 -2.82 6.65
N GLY A 39 -2.26 -3.73 5.69
CA GLY A 39 -1.06 -3.78 4.85
C GLY A 39 -0.81 -2.49 4.09
N PHE A 40 -1.86 -1.88 3.53
CA PHE A 40 -1.76 -0.56 2.92
C PHE A 40 -1.31 0.51 3.93
N ALA A 41 -1.93 0.55 5.12
CA ALA A 41 -1.59 1.51 6.17
C ALA A 41 -0.15 1.33 6.66
N VAL A 42 0.29 0.09 6.90
CA VAL A 42 1.67 -0.26 7.25
C VAL A 42 2.65 0.23 6.18
N GLY A 43 2.34 0.01 4.90
CA GLY A 43 3.17 0.47 3.80
C GLY A 43 3.30 2.00 3.74
N VAL A 44 2.20 2.72 3.90
CA VAL A 44 2.22 4.19 3.92
C VAL A 44 3.01 4.71 5.12
N ILE A 45 2.67 4.26 6.33
CA ILE A 45 3.27 4.76 7.58
C ILE A 45 4.78 4.43 7.61
N SER A 46 5.17 3.21 7.26
CA SER A 46 6.59 2.82 7.24
C SER A 46 7.42 3.66 6.27
N ALA A 47 6.90 3.95 5.07
CA ALA A 47 7.60 4.79 4.10
C ALA A 47 7.74 6.24 4.58
N LEU A 48 6.69 6.79 5.21
CA LEU A 48 6.76 8.14 5.78
C LEU A 48 7.77 8.24 6.93
N LEU A 49 7.82 7.22 7.80
CA LEU A 49 8.83 7.14 8.87
C LEU A 49 10.27 7.06 8.34
N GLU A 50 10.44 6.54 7.12
CA GLU A 50 11.73 6.49 6.41
C GLU A 50 12.02 7.78 5.60
N GLY A 51 11.20 8.82 5.74
CA GLY A 51 11.39 10.10 5.05
C GLY A 51 11.05 10.08 3.56
N LYS A 52 10.31 9.07 3.09
CA LYS A 52 9.84 9.02 1.70
C LYS A 52 8.75 10.06 1.45
N SER A 53 8.63 10.49 0.20
CA SER A 53 7.52 11.36 -0.24
C SER A 53 6.16 10.67 -0.09
N LEU A 54 5.09 11.45 -0.01
CA LEU A 54 3.74 10.90 0.09
C LEU A 54 3.37 10.02 -1.11
N HIS A 55 3.83 10.38 -2.32
CA HIS A 55 3.69 9.54 -3.52
C HIS A 55 4.33 8.16 -3.32
N GLN A 56 5.60 8.13 -2.91
CA GLN A 56 6.32 6.88 -2.65
C GLN A 56 5.66 6.05 -1.54
N ALA A 57 5.17 6.71 -0.50
CA ALA A 57 4.47 6.04 0.59
C ALA A 57 3.17 5.36 0.12
N VAL A 58 2.40 6.02 -0.74
CA VAL A 58 1.17 5.46 -1.33
C VAL A 58 1.50 4.29 -2.27
N CYS A 59 2.57 4.40 -3.06
CA CYS A 59 3.06 3.28 -3.88
C CYS A 59 3.42 2.05 -3.02
N ARG A 60 4.13 2.26 -1.90
CA ARG A 60 4.45 1.18 -0.96
C ARG A 60 3.18 0.60 -0.33
N GLY A 61 2.24 1.44 0.08
CA GLY A 61 0.93 1.02 0.58
C GLY A 61 0.21 0.11 -0.43
N ASN A 62 0.10 0.52 -1.70
CA ASN A 62 -0.54 -0.29 -2.74
C ASN A 62 0.16 -1.64 -2.90
N LYS A 63 1.50 -1.67 -2.89
CA LYS A 63 2.27 -2.92 -2.98
C LYS A 63 2.00 -3.84 -1.80
N ILE A 64 2.11 -3.36 -0.56
CA ILE A 64 1.91 -4.22 0.61
C ILE A 64 0.46 -4.68 0.75
N GLY A 65 -0.52 -3.80 0.51
CA GLY A 65 -1.93 -4.18 0.48
C GLY A 65 -2.23 -5.26 -0.58
N SER A 66 -1.56 -5.20 -1.74
CA SER A 66 -1.69 -6.22 -2.78
C SER A 66 -1.06 -7.58 -2.41
N LEU A 67 -0.04 -7.58 -1.54
CA LEU A 67 0.59 -8.81 -1.05
C LEU A 67 -0.25 -9.46 0.05
N ALA A 68 -0.86 -8.65 0.92
CA ALA A 68 -1.75 -9.14 1.97
C ALA A 68 -2.92 -9.95 1.40
N ILE A 69 -3.45 -9.57 0.22
CA ILE A 69 -4.58 -10.29 -0.38
C ILE A 69 -4.26 -11.60 -1.09
N GLN A 70 -2.98 -11.99 -1.11
CA GLN A 70 -2.50 -13.21 -1.77
C GLN A 70 -2.28 -14.36 -0.79
N VAL A 71 -2.62 -14.18 0.48
CA VAL A 71 -2.53 -15.18 1.54
C VAL A 71 -3.85 -15.27 2.31
N ILE A 72 -4.00 -16.27 3.16
CA ILE A 72 -5.13 -16.38 4.09
C ILE A 72 -4.72 -15.70 5.41
N GLY A 73 -5.56 -14.84 5.96
CA GLY A 73 -5.30 -14.14 7.23
C GLY A 73 -4.72 -12.73 7.06
N ASP A 74 -4.63 -11.96 8.16
CA ASP A 74 -4.31 -10.53 8.13
C ASP A 74 -2.81 -10.19 8.16
N SER A 75 -1.96 -11.12 8.62
CA SER A 75 -0.56 -10.86 8.97
C SER A 75 0.42 -11.77 8.22
N GLU A 76 -0.05 -12.94 7.78
CA GLU A 76 0.74 -13.99 7.15
C GLU A 76 1.37 -13.57 5.81
N GLY A 77 0.88 -12.47 5.21
CA GLY A 77 1.28 -11.96 3.89
C GLY A 77 2.16 -10.72 3.92
N LEU A 78 2.50 -10.21 5.11
CA LEU A 78 3.32 -9.01 5.23
C LEU A 78 4.76 -9.29 4.78
N PRO A 79 5.33 -8.51 3.84
CA PRO A 79 6.67 -8.75 3.33
C PRO A 79 7.75 -8.38 4.34
N THR A 80 8.88 -9.09 4.27
CA THR A 80 10.12 -8.65 4.94
C THR A 80 10.76 -7.50 4.16
N ARG A 81 11.68 -6.75 4.80
CA ARG A 81 12.45 -5.68 4.12
C ARG A 81 13.14 -6.17 2.84
N SER A 82 13.71 -7.37 2.86
CA SER A 82 14.36 -7.98 1.70
C SER A 82 13.39 -8.19 0.52
N ALA A 83 12.14 -8.60 0.81
CA ALA A 83 11.11 -8.80 -0.21
C ALA A 83 10.59 -7.48 -0.83
N LEU A 84 10.89 -6.33 -0.23
CA LEU A 84 10.50 -5.03 -0.78
C LEU A 84 11.39 -4.61 -1.96
N GLY A 85 12.62 -5.13 -2.07
CA GLY A 85 13.56 -4.84 -3.17
C GLY A 85 14.14 -3.42 -3.14
N GLU A 86 14.32 -2.85 -1.95
CA GLU A 86 14.91 -1.52 -1.70
C GLU A 86 16.34 -1.59 -1.17
#